data_AF-A0A1C3NH69-F1
#
_entry.id   AF-A0A1C3NH69-F1
#
_cell.length_a   1.000
_cell.length_b   1.000
_cell.length_c   1.000
_cell.angle_alpha   90.00
_cell.angle_beta   90.00
_cell.angle_gamma   90.00
#
_symmetry.space_group_name_H-M   'P 1'
#
loop_
_entity.id
_entity.type
_entity.pdbx_description
1 polymer ?
#
loop_
_entity_poly.entity_id
_entity_poly.type
_entity_poly.pdbx_seq_one_letter_code
_entity_poly.pdbx_strand_id
1 'polypeptide(L)'
;MHASIDDSSLSPASPLLARLRAAAPSLQRRVPLQDEASRWHALRIGARTYRAALPITFTPYASVRPCSARCGFCSENLRQHGSGRAGAMLRPGPAYFRQLSDALQLLHAVPLSYSLSGLEMTDDAAWLQTLLQTLATTANGPRVEQRVLYTNGAGLAREHGAQLIDALVAFRLSCVVCRVSCVELSRHHPLQERNDAIMRFRADEPIADAATFVHTAQRLAARLPLRLVCIVQRGGVDNADAIARYIACARSCGATQVIFRELSQLDDAYRSNGTLRYIGEHRVGVDTLLAECMQQPWWSRWQPDGLTEGYYFWNVRLRDEAGLQVVFESADYAAMHARHATGDLYKLVFFANGRLCAGWNPDADVLWEPADG
;
A
#
# COMPACT_ATOMS: atom_id res chain seq x y z
N MET A 1 -35.30 8.92 7.59
CA MET A 1 -34.00 8.99 8.29
C MET A 1 -33.01 8.15 7.51
N HIS A 2 -32.23 8.77 6.63
CA HIS A 2 -31.12 8.07 5.96
C HIS A 2 -30.01 7.90 6.98
N ALA A 3 -29.64 6.66 7.28
CA ALA A 3 -28.41 6.39 8.02
C ALA A 3 -27.26 7.08 7.27
N SER A 4 -26.51 7.93 7.96
CA SER A 4 -25.31 8.51 7.39
C SER A 4 -24.38 7.37 6.94
N ILE A 5 -23.76 7.52 5.77
CA ILE A 5 -22.68 6.63 5.28
C ILE A 5 -21.55 6.54 6.33
N ASP A 6 -21.47 7.51 7.24
CA ASP A 6 -20.49 7.57 8.32
C ASP A 6 -20.65 6.45 9.36
N ASP A 7 -21.86 5.90 9.55
CA ASP A 7 -22.11 4.77 10.48
C ASP A 7 -22.21 3.41 9.76
N SER A 8 -22.64 3.39 8.49
CA SER A 8 -22.93 2.14 7.76
C SER A 8 -21.76 1.55 6.97
N SER A 9 -20.64 2.26 6.86
CA SER A 9 -19.46 1.83 6.07
C SER A 9 -18.34 1.22 6.90
N LEU A 10 -18.48 1.17 8.23
CA LEU A 10 -17.60 0.38 9.06
C LEU A 10 -18.16 -1.05 9.05
N SER A 11 -17.42 -1.99 8.43
CA SER A 11 -17.61 -3.42 8.69
C SER A 11 -17.86 -3.59 10.19
N PRO A 12 -18.91 -4.32 10.63
CA PRO A 12 -19.26 -4.40 12.04
C PRO A 12 -18.01 -4.79 12.80
N ALA A 13 -17.48 -3.83 13.57
CA ALA A 13 -16.18 -3.99 14.21
C ALA A 13 -16.32 -5.20 15.14
N SER A 14 -15.41 -6.17 15.02
CA SER A 14 -15.42 -7.30 15.94
C SER A 14 -15.39 -6.76 17.38
N PRO A 15 -15.98 -7.46 18.37
CA PRO A 15 -15.95 -7.01 19.76
C PRO A 15 -14.53 -6.69 20.26
N LEU A 16 -13.53 -7.39 19.72
CA LEU A 16 -12.13 -7.11 19.95
C LEU A 16 -11.72 -5.74 19.40
N LEU A 17 -12.04 -5.42 18.14
CA LEU A 17 -11.71 -4.12 17.54
C LEU A 17 -12.37 -2.97 18.31
N ALA A 18 -13.62 -3.13 18.76
CA ALA A 18 -14.28 -2.12 19.59
C ALA A 18 -13.53 -1.86 20.90
N ARG A 19 -13.06 -2.92 21.58
CA ARG A 19 -12.24 -2.82 22.79
C ARG A 19 -10.89 -2.14 22.53
N LEU A 20 -10.22 -2.50 21.44
CA LEU A 20 -8.94 -1.90 21.05
C LEU A 20 -9.10 -0.42 20.67
N ARG A 21 -10.20 -0.06 20.00
CA ARG A 21 -10.54 1.33 19.69
C ARG A 21 -10.71 2.16 20.97
N ALA A 22 -11.37 1.62 21.99
CA ALA A 22 -11.53 2.29 23.28
C ALA A 22 -10.22 2.44 24.07
N ALA A 23 -9.29 1.50 23.90
CA ALA A 23 -8.00 1.51 24.60
C ALA A 23 -6.88 2.25 23.84
N ALA A 24 -7.07 2.57 22.57
CA ALA A 24 -6.04 3.21 21.75
C ALA A 24 -5.84 4.68 22.19
N PRO A 25 -4.60 5.13 22.42
CA PRO A 25 -4.33 6.52 22.83
C PRO A 25 -4.65 7.55 21.74
N SER A 26 -4.78 7.10 20.49
CA SER A 26 -5.18 7.94 19.36
C SER A 26 -5.98 7.15 18.34
N LEU A 27 -6.99 7.81 17.75
CA LEU A 27 -7.78 7.31 16.63
C LEU A 27 -7.65 8.28 15.46
N GLN A 28 -7.17 7.77 14.32
CA GLN A 28 -7.05 8.52 13.08
C GLN A 28 -8.09 8.03 12.07
N ARG A 29 -8.97 8.92 11.60
CA ARG A 29 -9.88 8.61 10.50
C ARG A 29 -9.23 9.01 9.18
N ARG A 30 -9.07 8.06 8.25
CA ARG A 30 -8.51 8.31 6.92
C ARG A 30 -9.45 9.14 6.07
N VAL A 31 -10.75 8.85 6.15
CA VAL A 31 -11.81 9.61 5.48
C VAL A 31 -12.38 10.62 6.45
N PRO A 32 -12.53 11.90 6.06
CA PRO A 32 -13.22 12.89 6.85
C PRO A 32 -14.73 12.61 6.93
N LEU A 33 -15.34 12.96 8.06
CA LEU A 33 -16.79 13.05 8.17
C LEU A 33 -17.35 14.12 7.23
N GLN A 34 -18.64 14.06 6.91
CA GLN A 34 -19.26 15.01 5.99
C GLN A 34 -19.17 16.47 6.46
N ASP A 35 -19.20 16.69 7.78
CA ASP A 35 -19.13 18.00 8.43
C ASP A 35 -17.69 18.50 8.69
N GLU A 36 -16.67 17.67 8.46
CA GLU A 36 -15.25 18.02 8.57
C GLU A 36 -14.76 18.82 7.34
N ALA A 37 -15.34 20.00 7.10
CA ALA A 37 -15.08 20.82 5.90
C ALA A 37 -13.58 21.12 5.66
N SER A 38 -12.76 21.21 6.71
CA SER A 38 -11.32 21.48 6.62
C SER A 38 -10.50 20.33 5.99
N ARG A 39 -11.09 19.13 5.88
CA ARG A 39 -10.46 17.94 5.31
C ARG A 39 -11.05 17.53 3.96
N TRP A 40 -12.00 18.30 3.46
CA TRP A 40 -12.49 18.21 2.10
C TRP A 40 -11.83 19.30 1.26
N HIS A 41 -11.12 18.89 0.21
CA HIS A 41 -10.42 19.78 -0.69
C HIS A 41 -11.14 19.85 -2.04
N ALA A 42 -11.44 21.05 -2.51
CA ALA A 42 -12.00 21.26 -3.85
C ALA A 42 -10.88 21.20 -4.90
N LEU A 43 -10.94 20.23 -5.80
CA LEU A 43 -9.98 20.04 -6.88
C LEU A 43 -10.64 20.35 -8.22
N ARG A 44 -10.14 21.35 -8.95
CA ARG A 44 -10.62 21.67 -10.30
C ARG A 44 -9.70 21.07 -11.35
N ILE A 45 -10.27 20.27 -12.25
CA ILE A 45 -9.57 19.73 -13.43
C ILE A 45 -10.41 20.08 -14.66
N GLY A 46 -9.85 20.95 -15.51
CA GLY A 46 -10.58 21.52 -16.64
C GLY A 46 -11.85 22.26 -16.19
N ALA A 47 -13.00 21.85 -16.74
CA ALA A 47 -14.31 22.40 -16.40
C ALA A 47 -14.98 21.73 -15.18
N ARG A 48 -14.40 20.62 -14.66
CA ARG A 48 -15.00 19.84 -13.58
C ARG A 48 -14.38 20.20 -12.23
N THR A 49 -15.22 20.24 -11.20
CA THR A 49 -14.80 20.38 -9.81
C THR A 49 -15.12 19.09 -9.08
N TYR A 50 -14.12 18.56 -8.39
CA TYR A 50 -14.17 17.34 -7.61
C TYR A 50 -13.97 17.67 -6.13
N ARG A 51 -14.50 16.81 -5.26
CA ARG A 51 -14.28 16.88 -3.82
C ARG A 51 -13.32 15.75 -3.41
N ALA A 52 -12.16 16.12 -2.88
CA ALA A 52 -11.11 15.20 -2.48
C ALA A 52 -11.03 15.08 -0.95
N ALA A 53 -11.02 13.85 -0.45
CA ALA A 53 -10.86 13.52 0.96
C ALA A 53 -9.39 13.56 1.38
N LEU A 54 -9.03 14.42 2.33
CA LEU A 54 -7.67 14.50 2.86
C LEU A 54 -7.48 13.63 4.11
N PRO A 55 -6.35 12.91 4.24
CA PRO A 55 -5.23 12.86 3.28
C PRO A 55 -5.50 11.92 2.08
N ILE A 56 -5.27 12.43 0.86
CA ILE A 56 -5.40 11.68 -0.39
C ILE A 56 -4.05 11.08 -0.83
N THR A 57 -4.10 9.95 -1.54
CA THR A 57 -2.89 9.31 -2.10
C THR A 57 -2.81 9.50 -3.61
N PHE A 58 -1.61 9.76 -4.12
CA PHE A 58 -1.29 9.72 -5.54
C PHE A 58 -0.35 8.56 -5.83
N THR A 59 -0.75 7.69 -6.75
CA THR A 59 -0.02 6.48 -7.14
C THR A 59 0.38 6.59 -8.62
N PRO A 60 1.67 6.85 -8.94
CA PRO A 60 2.17 6.51 -10.26
C PRO A 60 2.19 4.98 -10.35
N TYR A 61 1.42 4.38 -11.24
CA TYR A 61 1.23 2.94 -11.28
C TYR A 61 2.41 2.23 -11.95
N ALA A 62 3.16 1.42 -11.21
CA ALA A 62 4.27 0.63 -11.72
C ALA A 62 3.77 -0.42 -12.72
N SER A 63 3.97 -0.16 -14.01
CA SER A 63 3.63 -1.11 -15.07
C SER A 63 4.64 -1.15 -16.20
N VAL A 64 5.85 -0.61 -15.98
CA VAL A 64 6.93 -0.59 -16.98
C VAL A 64 7.30 -1.98 -17.48
N ARG A 65 7.27 -2.99 -16.61
CA ARG A 65 7.47 -4.40 -16.95
C ARG A 65 6.63 -5.32 -16.06
N PRO A 66 6.41 -6.59 -16.45
CA PRO A 66 5.76 -7.57 -15.58
C PRO A 66 6.52 -7.74 -14.25
N CYS A 67 5.79 -7.89 -13.15
CA CYS A 67 6.37 -8.13 -11.83
C CYS A 67 7.27 -9.38 -11.80
N SER A 68 8.38 -9.28 -11.09
CA SER A 68 9.30 -10.36 -10.71
C SER A 68 8.65 -11.41 -9.79
N ALA A 69 7.59 -11.07 -9.07
CA ALA A 69 6.83 -12.00 -8.24
C ALA A 69 5.42 -12.29 -8.81
N ARG A 70 4.96 -13.52 -8.66
CA ARG A 70 3.63 -14.01 -9.07
C ARG A 70 2.83 -14.49 -7.85
N CYS A 71 2.66 -13.60 -6.88
CA CYS A 71 1.95 -13.89 -5.64
C CYS A 71 0.53 -14.41 -5.89
N GLY A 72 0.10 -15.46 -5.16
CA GLY A 72 -1.23 -16.05 -5.32
C GLY A 72 -2.38 -15.06 -5.11
N PHE A 73 -2.19 -14.14 -4.17
CA PHE A 73 -3.14 -13.11 -3.75
C PHE A 73 -3.04 -11.77 -4.52
N CYS A 74 -2.22 -11.69 -5.57
CA CYS A 74 -1.94 -10.41 -6.24
C CYS A 74 -3.23 -9.73 -6.75
N SER A 75 -3.56 -8.55 -6.20
CA SER A 75 -4.73 -7.74 -6.58
C SER A 75 -4.78 -7.45 -8.07
N GLU A 76 -3.63 -7.37 -8.73
CA GLU A 76 -3.52 -7.08 -10.16
C GLU A 76 -4.04 -8.22 -11.06
N ASN A 77 -4.34 -9.39 -10.48
CA ASN A 77 -5.03 -10.49 -11.16
C ASN A 77 -6.54 -10.46 -10.96
N LEU A 78 -7.05 -9.70 -9.99
CA LEU A 78 -8.49 -9.54 -9.76
C LEU A 78 -9.11 -8.74 -10.91
N ARG A 79 -10.30 -9.15 -11.35
CA ARG A 79 -11.04 -8.50 -12.44
C ARG A 79 -12.46 -8.29 -12.02
N GLN A 80 -12.95 -7.06 -12.11
CA GLN A 80 -14.37 -6.79 -11.87
C GLN A 80 -15.22 -7.18 -13.10
N HIS A 81 -16.51 -7.40 -12.89
CA HIS A 81 -17.45 -7.47 -14.00
C HIS A 81 -17.45 -6.13 -14.76
N GLY A 82 -17.45 -6.19 -16.10
CA GLY A 82 -17.43 -4.98 -16.94
C GLY A 82 -16.12 -4.16 -16.96
N SER A 83 -15.08 -4.54 -16.20
CA SER A 83 -13.79 -3.84 -16.25
C SER A 83 -13.09 -4.02 -17.61
N GLY A 84 -12.52 -2.92 -18.11
CA GLY A 84 -11.70 -2.89 -19.33
C GLY A 84 -10.31 -3.50 -19.15
N ARG A 85 -9.30 -2.89 -19.78
CA ARG A 85 -7.93 -3.43 -19.75
C ARG A 85 -7.34 -3.23 -18.36
N ALA A 86 -6.66 -4.24 -17.83
CA ALA A 86 -6.03 -4.13 -16.53
C ALA A 86 -4.84 -3.15 -16.56
N GLY A 87 -4.68 -2.36 -15.50
CA GLY A 87 -3.54 -1.46 -15.33
C GLY A 87 -2.19 -2.18 -15.52
N ALA A 88 -2.06 -3.40 -14.99
CA ALA A 88 -0.89 -4.25 -15.13
C ALA A 88 -0.49 -4.62 -16.57
N MET A 89 -1.41 -4.47 -17.53
CA MET A 89 -1.16 -4.72 -18.96
C MET A 89 -0.80 -3.46 -19.74
N LEU A 90 -0.93 -2.27 -19.14
CA LEU A 90 -0.48 -1.02 -19.74
C LEU A 90 1.05 -0.96 -19.73
N ARG A 91 1.66 -0.29 -20.71
CA ARG A 91 3.09 -0.01 -20.73
C ARG A 91 3.30 1.48 -21.01
N PRO A 92 4.22 2.15 -20.30
CA PRO A 92 4.45 3.58 -20.50
C PRO A 92 5.01 3.82 -21.90
N GLY A 93 4.41 4.76 -22.63
CA GLY A 93 4.97 5.25 -23.89
C GLY A 93 6.08 6.29 -23.66
N PRO A 94 6.73 6.78 -24.74
CA PRO A 94 7.79 7.79 -24.65
C PRO A 94 7.34 9.11 -23.98
N ALA A 95 6.04 9.42 -24.03
CA ALA A 95 5.46 10.61 -23.44
C ALA A 95 5.19 10.51 -21.93
N TYR A 96 5.39 9.35 -21.30
CA TYR A 96 4.92 9.06 -19.94
C TYR A 96 5.36 10.09 -18.90
N PHE A 97 6.64 10.46 -18.84
CA PHE A 97 7.14 11.38 -17.81
C PHE A 97 6.72 12.84 -18.05
N ARG A 98 6.51 13.22 -19.31
CA ARG A 98 5.90 14.51 -19.65
C ARG A 98 4.46 14.56 -19.16
N GLN A 99 3.65 13.56 -19.54
CA GLN A 99 2.25 13.46 -19.12
C GLN A 99 2.09 13.34 -17.60
N LEU A 100 3.02 12.64 -16.92
CA LEU A 100 3.07 12.59 -15.47
C LEU A 100 3.32 13.98 -14.88
N SER A 101 4.24 14.76 -15.45
CA SER A 101 4.50 16.13 -15.02
C SER A 101 3.26 17.02 -15.19
N ASP A 102 2.56 16.89 -16.32
CA ASP A 102 1.30 17.61 -16.57
C ASP A 102 0.24 17.24 -15.51
N ALA A 103 0.07 15.95 -15.22
CA ALA A 103 -0.85 15.48 -14.20
C ALA A 103 -0.49 15.98 -12.79
N LEU A 104 0.80 16.03 -12.44
CA LEU A 104 1.27 16.56 -11.16
C LEU A 104 1.00 18.06 -11.02
N GLN A 105 1.11 18.84 -12.10
CA GLN A 105 0.79 20.27 -12.11
C GLN A 105 -0.71 20.54 -11.86
N LEU A 106 -1.59 19.66 -12.35
CA LEU A 106 -3.03 19.72 -12.01
C LEU A 106 -3.28 19.56 -10.50
N LEU A 107 -2.36 18.88 -9.80
CA LEU A 107 -2.47 18.57 -8.37
C LEU A 107 -1.69 19.53 -7.47
N HIS A 108 -1.13 20.62 -8.00
CA HIS A 108 -0.21 21.52 -7.28
C HIS A 108 -0.74 22.01 -5.92
N ALA A 109 -2.04 22.31 -5.85
CA ALA A 109 -2.71 22.83 -4.65
C ALA A 109 -3.16 21.74 -3.67
N VAL A 110 -3.06 20.46 -4.05
CA VAL A 110 -3.57 19.33 -3.27
C VAL A 110 -2.49 18.84 -2.31
N PRO A 111 -2.72 18.87 -0.98
CA PRO A 111 -1.87 18.15 -0.02
C PRO A 111 -2.07 16.65 -0.22
N LEU A 112 -1.01 15.91 -0.54
CA LEU A 112 -1.13 14.48 -0.84
C LEU A 112 0.06 13.66 -0.34
N SER A 113 -0.13 12.35 -0.35
CA SER A 113 0.94 11.37 -0.13
C SER A 113 1.26 10.63 -1.43
N TYR A 114 2.54 10.40 -1.71
CA TYR A 114 2.94 9.48 -2.77
C TYR A 114 2.92 8.04 -2.29
N SER A 115 2.25 7.18 -3.07
CA SER A 115 2.18 5.74 -2.89
C SER A 115 2.82 5.07 -4.12
N LEU A 116 4.12 4.80 -4.06
CA LEU A 116 4.86 4.20 -5.19
C LEU A 116 4.55 2.70 -5.21
N SER A 117 3.60 2.30 -6.06
CA SER A 117 2.98 0.96 -6.06
C SER A 117 2.36 0.61 -7.42
N GLY A 118 1.70 -0.54 -7.52
CA GLY A 118 1.15 -1.11 -8.76
C GLY A 118 1.67 -2.54 -8.90
N LEU A 119 2.60 -2.77 -9.83
CA LEU A 119 3.46 -3.94 -9.84
C LEU A 119 4.73 -3.67 -9.01
N GLU A 120 5.90 -4.11 -9.49
CA GLU A 120 7.18 -3.92 -8.81
C GLU A 120 7.94 -2.72 -9.41
N MET A 121 8.05 -1.65 -8.63
CA MET A 121 8.74 -0.40 -9.01
C MET A 121 10.23 -0.63 -9.25
N THR A 122 10.87 -1.47 -8.43
CA THR A 122 12.33 -1.64 -8.43
C THR A 122 12.81 -2.53 -9.58
N ASP A 123 11.90 -3.24 -10.24
CA ASP A 123 12.23 -4.16 -11.34
C ASP A 123 12.91 -3.45 -12.51
N ASP A 124 12.71 -2.15 -12.68
CA ASP A 124 13.35 -1.28 -13.68
C ASP A 124 14.09 -0.11 -13.02
N ALA A 125 15.41 -0.22 -12.90
CA ALA A 125 16.20 0.78 -12.18
C ALA A 125 16.17 2.17 -12.84
N ALA A 126 16.33 2.23 -14.17
CA ALA A 126 16.39 3.48 -14.91
C ALA A 126 15.02 4.19 -14.91
N TRP A 127 13.94 3.42 -15.10
CA TRP A 127 12.59 3.97 -15.04
C TRP A 127 12.26 4.48 -13.64
N LEU A 128 12.59 3.75 -12.58
CA LEU A 128 12.36 4.20 -11.20
C LEU A 128 13.16 5.46 -10.89
N GLN A 129 14.44 5.55 -11.27
CA GLN A 129 15.23 6.75 -11.10
C GLN A 129 14.60 7.97 -11.80
N THR A 130 14.14 7.80 -13.05
CA THR A 130 13.47 8.85 -13.82
C THR A 130 12.12 9.25 -13.19
N LEU A 131 11.38 8.28 -12.66
CA LEU A 131 10.15 8.53 -11.91
C LEU A 131 10.41 9.37 -10.66
N LEU A 132 11.36 8.96 -9.82
CA LEU A 132 11.72 9.68 -8.60
C LEU A 132 12.18 11.11 -8.90
N GLN A 133 12.98 11.28 -9.95
CA GLN A 133 13.41 12.59 -10.42
C GLN A 133 12.21 13.45 -10.83
N THR A 134 11.31 12.91 -11.65
CA THR A 134 10.10 13.62 -12.11
C THR A 134 9.25 14.06 -10.91
N LEU A 135 8.92 13.13 -10.01
CA LEU A 135 8.14 13.41 -8.79
C LEU A 135 8.78 14.45 -7.87
N ALA A 136 10.12 14.57 -7.88
CA ALA A 136 10.85 15.51 -7.05
C ALA A 136 11.00 16.89 -7.68
N THR A 137 11.04 16.99 -9.01
CA THR A 137 11.42 18.24 -9.70
C THR A 137 10.35 18.81 -10.63
N THR A 138 9.16 18.22 -10.73
CA THR A 138 8.06 18.86 -11.44
C THR A 138 7.77 20.25 -10.85
N ALA A 139 8.00 21.28 -11.66
CA ALA A 139 7.70 22.67 -11.30
C ALA A 139 6.19 22.82 -11.04
N ASN A 140 5.84 23.52 -9.97
CA ASN A 140 4.46 23.63 -9.48
C ASN A 140 3.81 22.23 -9.28
N GLY A 141 4.56 21.27 -8.75
CA GLY A 141 4.02 19.98 -8.33
C GLY A 141 3.21 20.04 -7.03
N PRO A 142 2.60 18.93 -6.60
CA PRO A 142 1.75 18.88 -5.41
C PRO A 142 2.54 19.08 -4.11
N ARG A 143 1.84 19.49 -3.04
CA ARG A 143 2.39 19.51 -1.69
C ARG A 143 2.42 18.09 -1.12
N VAL A 144 3.60 17.48 -1.11
CA VAL A 144 3.77 16.09 -0.64
C VAL A 144 4.00 16.03 0.86
N GLU A 145 3.14 15.31 1.59
CA GLU A 145 3.22 15.15 3.04
C GLU A 145 3.90 13.86 3.48
N GLN A 146 3.73 12.79 2.68
CA GLN A 146 4.28 11.46 2.96
C GLN A 146 4.68 10.75 1.68
N ARG A 147 5.63 9.82 1.79
CA ARG A 147 6.11 8.98 0.68
C ARG A 147 6.26 7.54 1.16
N VAL A 148 5.65 6.62 0.45
CA VAL A 148 5.78 5.19 0.74
C VAL A 148 6.13 4.45 -0.55
N LEU A 149 7.20 3.67 -0.51
CA LEU A 149 7.52 2.70 -1.55
C LEU A 149 7.01 1.32 -1.12
N TYR A 150 6.18 0.70 -1.95
CA TYR A 150 5.79 -0.70 -1.81
C TYR A 150 6.64 -1.52 -2.77
N THR A 151 7.37 -2.52 -2.26
CA THR A 151 8.27 -3.34 -3.08
C THR A 151 8.41 -4.76 -2.53
N ASN A 152 8.63 -5.72 -3.41
CA ASN A 152 9.09 -7.07 -3.10
C ASN A 152 10.63 -7.16 -2.99
N GLY A 153 11.34 -6.08 -3.30
CA GLY A 153 12.80 -5.95 -3.17
C GLY A 153 13.63 -6.49 -4.34
N ALA A 154 13.02 -7.02 -5.41
CA ALA A 154 13.74 -7.69 -6.49
C ALA A 154 14.83 -6.82 -7.11
N GLY A 155 14.53 -5.57 -7.48
CA GLY A 155 15.53 -4.65 -8.03
C GLY A 155 16.61 -4.24 -7.05
N LEU A 156 16.31 -4.23 -5.74
CA LEU A 156 17.24 -3.83 -4.68
C LEU A 156 18.30 -4.91 -4.41
N ALA A 157 17.98 -6.17 -4.71
CA ALA A 157 18.92 -7.30 -4.58
C ALA A 157 19.80 -7.50 -5.83
N ARG A 158 19.49 -6.84 -6.95
CA ARG A 158 20.27 -6.93 -8.20
C ARG A 158 21.49 -6.00 -8.16
N GLU A 159 22.32 -6.08 -9.20
CA GLU A 159 23.56 -5.29 -9.38
C GLU A 159 23.36 -3.78 -9.14
N HIS A 160 22.30 -3.21 -9.69
CA HIS A 160 21.98 -1.77 -9.59
C HIS A 160 21.30 -1.39 -8.27
N GLY A 161 21.13 -2.33 -7.34
CA GLY A 161 20.38 -2.14 -6.10
C GLY A 161 20.95 -1.05 -5.19
N ALA A 162 22.28 -0.88 -5.15
CA ALA A 162 22.92 0.20 -4.39
C ALA A 162 22.51 1.58 -4.94
N GLN A 163 22.54 1.75 -6.26
CA GLN A 163 22.17 2.99 -6.94
C GLN A 163 20.67 3.30 -6.75
N LEU A 164 19.82 2.27 -6.69
CA LEU A 164 18.41 2.44 -6.37
C LEU A 164 18.20 2.93 -4.93
N ILE A 165 18.94 2.38 -3.97
CA ILE A 165 18.88 2.86 -2.58
C ILE A 165 19.37 4.31 -2.50
N ASP A 166 20.43 4.68 -3.21
CA ASP A 166 20.90 6.07 -3.29
C ASP A 166 19.82 7.01 -3.85
N ALA A 167 19.16 6.61 -4.93
CA ALA A 167 18.08 7.38 -5.53
C ALA A 167 16.88 7.55 -4.57
N LEU A 168 16.53 6.50 -3.81
CA LEU A 168 15.46 6.56 -2.80
C LEU A 168 15.83 7.47 -1.62
N VAL A 169 17.09 7.46 -1.18
CA VAL A 169 17.61 8.36 -0.15
C VAL A 169 17.59 9.81 -0.64
N ALA A 170 18.11 10.08 -1.85
CA ALA A 170 18.08 11.40 -2.46
C ALA A 170 16.64 11.90 -2.63
N PHE A 171 15.74 11.02 -3.10
CA PHE A 171 14.32 11.32 -3.19
C PHE A 171 13.76 11.70 -1.82
N ARG A 172 13.98 10.91 -0.77
CA ARG A 172 13.54 11.27 0.60
C ARG A 172 14.05 12.65 1.03
N LEU A 173 15.33 12.95 0.80
CA LEU A 173 15.95 14.21 1.19
C LEU A 173 15.44 15.43 0.39
N SER A 174 14.86 15.23 -0.80
CA SER A 174 14.32 16.32 -1.62
C SER A 174 13.06 17.00 -1.05
N CYS A 175 12.50 16.48 0.04
CA CYS A 175 11.28 17.01 0.64
C CYS A 175 11.48 17.42 2.09
N VAL A 176 11.53 18.74 2.30
CA VAL A 176 11.69 19.36 3.63
C VAL A 176 10.39 19.27 4.46
N VAL A 177 9.24 19.09 3.80
CA VAL A 177 7.91 19.07 4.45
C VAL A 177 7.43 17.64 4.75
N CYS A 178 8.08 16.62 4.18
CA CYS A 178 7.62 15.24 4.30
C CYS A 178 7.85 14.71 5.71
N ARG A 179 6.75 14.46 6.43
CA ARG A 179 6.80 13.99 7.82
C ARG A 179 7.21 12.52 7.93
N VAL A 180 6.94 11.72 6.88
CA VAL A 180 7.25 10.28 6.85
C VAL A 180 7.64 9.85 5.43
N SER A 181 8.84 9.26 5.28
CA SER A 181 9.27 8.54 4.08
C SER A 181 9.78 7.16 4.50
N CYS A 182 9.20 6.10 3.96
CA CYS A 182 9.55 4.72 4.35
C CYS A 182 9.43 3.76 3.18
N VAL A 183 10.05 2.59 3.34
CA VAL A 183 9.91 1.46 2.41
C VAL A 183 9.15 0.34 3.09
N GLU A 184 8.10 -0.13 2.43
CA GLU A 184 7.33 -1.32 2.77
C GLU A 184 7.85 -2.48 1.91
N LEU A 185 8.70 -3.32 2.52
CA LEU A 185 9.32 -4.47 1.90
C LEU A 185 8.51 -5.73 2.19
N SER A 186 8.04 -6.37 1.12
CA SER A 186 7.19 -7.56 1.19
C SER A 186 7.99 -8.83 1.41
N ARG A 187 7.68 -9.54 2.49
CA ARG A 187 8.11 -10.92 2.76
C ARG A 187 6.99 -11.56 3.56
N HIS A 188 6.51 -12.72 3.16
CA HIS A 188 5.29 -13.28 3.76
C HIS A 188 5.55 -14.52 4.59
N HIS A 189 6.82 -14.96 4.65
CA HIS A 189 7.30 -15.91 5.64
C HIS A 189 8.83 -15.78 5.82
N PRO A 190 9.40 -16.00 7.03
CA PRO A 190 10.86 -16.00 7.22
C PRO A 190 11.55 -17.18 6.51
N LEU A 191 11.00 -18.39 6.67
CA LEU A 191 11.47 -19.59 5.97
C LEU A 191 11.23 -19.47 4.47
N GLN A 192 12.25 -19.78 3.69
CA GLN A 192 12.28 -19.65 2.23
C GLN A 192 11.18 -20.47 1.55
N GLU A 193 11.14 -21.79 1.77
CA GLU A 193 10.17 -22.68 1.12
C GLU A 193 8.71 -22.20 1.27
N ARG A 194 8.34 -21.78 2.48
CA ARG A 194 7.00 -21.24 2.76
C ARG A 194 6.77 -19.89 2.10
N ASN A 195 7.80 -19.03 2.05
CA ASN A 195 7.69 -17.77 1.33
C ASN A 195 7.57 -18.00 -0.18
N ASP A 196 8.29 -18.96 -0.74
CA ASP A 196 8.27 -19.26 -2.18
C ASP A 196 6.92 -19.80 -2.63
N ALA A 197 6.23 -20.56 -1.76
CA ALA A 197 4.85 -20.99 -1.99
C ALA A 197 3.85 -19.81 -2.08
N ILE A 198 4.18 -18.69 -1.43
CA ILE A 198 3.33 -17.49 -1.33
C ILE A 198 3.74 -16.46 -2.39
N MET A 199 4.97 -15.95 -2.26
CA MET A 199 5.66 -15.03 -3.16
C MET A 199 6.48 -15.83 -4.17
N ARG A 200 5.80 -16.31 -5.21
CA ARG A 200 6.44 -17.05 -6.31
C ARG A 200 7.28 -16.12 -7.16
N PHE A 201 8.52 -15.87 -6.76
CA PHE A 201 9.48 -15.14 -7.57
C PHE A 201 9.77 -15.91 -8.87
N ARG A 202 10.12 -15.18 -9.93
CA ARG A 202 10.64 -15.77 -11.16
C ARG A 202 11.97 -16.48 -10.87
N ALA A 203 12.33 -17.40 -11.76
CA ALA A 203 13.61 -18.08 -11.68
C ALA A 203 14.76 -17.06 -11.58
N ASP A 204 15.76 -17.41 -10.78
CA ASP A 204 17.00 -16.65 -10.58
C ASP A 204 16.86 -15.25 -9.97
N GLU A 205 15.67 -14.88 -9.46
CA GLU A 205 15.52 -13.63 -8.70
C GLU A 205 16.26 -13.73 -7.36
N PRO A 206 17.34 -12.96 -7.14
CA PRO A 206 18.19 -13.15 -5.96
C PRO A 206 17.44 -12.91 -4.64
N ILE A 207 16.46 -12.01 -4.64
CA ILE A 207 15.67 -11.67 -3.45
C ILE A 207 14.82 -12.84 -2.92
N ALA A 208 14.61 -13.90 -3.73
CA ALA A 208 13.88 -15.09 -3.28
C ALA A 208 14.63 -15.80 -2.13
N ASP A 209 15.97 -15.85 -2.25
CA ASP A 209 16.85 -16.43 -1.23
C ASP A 209 16.75 -15.68 0.10
N ALA A 210 16.60 -16.42 1.20
CA ALA A 210 16.36 -15.84 2.51
C ALA A 210 17.56 -15.02 3.01
N ALA A 211 18.79 -15.46 2.76
CA ALA A 211 19.99 -14.73 3.21
C ALA A 211 20.15 -13.41 2.44
N THR A 212 19.93 -13.47 1.13
CA THR A 212 19.95 -12.31 0.23
C THR A 212 18.85 -11.31 0.60
N PHE A 213 17.65 -11.79 0.94
CA PHE A 213 16.58 -10.96 1.47
C PHE A 213 17.00 -10.22 2.74
N VAL A 214 17.51 -10.94 3.75
CA VAL A 214 17.94 -10.34 5.02
C VAL A 214 19.04 -9.31 4.78
N HIS A 215 20.04 -9.63 3.97
CA HIS A 215 21.13 -8.70 3.63
C HIS A 215 20.62 -7.44 2.93
N THR A 216 19.70 -7.59 1.97
CA THR A 216 19.09 -6.47 1.25
C THR A 216 18.26 -5.60 2.21
N ALA A 217 17.47 -6.22 3.09
CA ALA A 217 16.68 -5.54 4.10
C ALA A 217 17.57 -4.74 5.07
N GLN A 218 18.66 -5.33 5.57
CA GLN A 218 19.61 -4.66 6.46
C GLN A 218 20.29 -3.45 5.78
N ARG A 219 20.72 -3.60 4.53
CA ARG A 219 21.30 -2.50 3.74
C ARG A 219 20.31 -1.34 3.56
N LEU A 220 19.04 -1.66 3.34
CA LEU A 220 17.98 -0.69 3.21
C LEU A 220 17.66 0.01 4.55
N ALA A 221 17.49 -0.77 5.62
CA ALA A 221 17.20 -0.30 6.97
C ALA A 221 18.30 0.62 7.53
N ALA A 222 19.56 0.39 7.15
CA ALA A 222 20.67 1.26 7.53
C ALA A 222 20.55 2.70 7.00
N ARG A 223 19.68 2.95 6.01
CA ARG A 223 19.60 4.24 5.30
C ARG A 223 18.19 4.83 5.26
N LEU A 224 17.17 3.99 5.32
CA LEU A 224 15.76 4.36 5.21
C LEU A 224 14.92 3.63 6.26
N PRO A 225 13.88 4.27 6.83
CA PRO A 225 12.92 3.57 7.67
C PRO A 225 12.30 2.39 6.92
N LEU A 226 12.52 1.19 7.44
CA LEU A 226 12.06 -0.07 6.84
C LEU A 226 10.86 -0.62 7.61
N ARG A 227 9.82 -0.96 6.87
CA ARG A 227 8.67 -1.73 7.33
C ARG A 227 8.65 -3.06 6.61
N LEU A 228 8.56 -4.17 7.33
CA LEU A 228 8.27 -5.45 6.69
C LEU A 228 6.77 -5.68 6.61
N VAL A 229 6.30 -6.13 5.46
CA VAL A 229 4.88 -6.43 5.23
C VAL A 229 4.70 -7.93 5.04
N CYS A 230 3.93 -8.52 5.96
CA CYS A 230 3.53 -9.92 5.96
C CYS A 230 2.03 -10.01 5.70
N ILE A 231 1.63 -10.60 4.56
CA ILE A 231 0.24 -10.96 4.33
C ILE A 231 -0.02 -12.29 5.04
N VAL A 232 -0.79 -12.22 6.13
CA VAL A 232 -1.11 -13.38 6.97
C VAL A 232 -2.13 -14.27 6.26
N GLN A 233 -1.85 -15.57 6.25
CA GLN A 233 -2.63 -16.55 5.50
C GLN A 233 -2.25 -17.97 5.90
N ARG A 234 -3.18 -18.91 5.69
CA ARG A 234 -2.99 -20.35 5.92
C ARG A 234 -1.78 -20.85 5.13
N GLY A 235 -0.93 -21.65 5.78
CA GLY A 235 0.31 -22.16 5.18
C GLY A 235 1.47 -21.14 5.18
N GLY A 236 1.22 -19.91 5.65
CA GLY A 236 2.21 -18.87 5.89
C GLY A 236 2.33 -18.55 7.38
N VAL A 237 2.11 -17.27 7.71
CA VAL A 237 1.95 -16.80 9.09
C VAL A 237 0.46 -16.78 9.42
N ASP A 238 0.02 -17.72 10.25
CA ASP A 238 -1.39 -17.98 10.53
C ASP A 238 -1.71 -18.31 12.00
N ASN A 239 -0.77 -18.06 12.92
CA ASN A 239 -0.97 -18.23 14.36
C ASN A 239 -0.01 -17.34 15.16
N ALA A 240 -0.27 -17.20 16.46
CA ALA A 240 0.52 -16.34 17.34
C ALA A 240 2.02 -16.70 17.44
N ASP A 241 2.38 -17.99 17.38
CA ASP A 241 3.78 -18.42 17.39
C ASP A 241 4.50 -18.00 16.11
N ALA A 242 3.82 -18.11 14.96
CA ALA A 242 4.36 -17.65 13.68
C ALA A 242 4.53 -16.12 13.67
N ILE A 243 3.62 -15.36 14.27
CA ILE A 243 3.74 -13.92 14.48
C ILE A 243 5.00 -13.59 15.30
N ALA A 244 5.20 -14.25 16.45
CA ALA A 244 6.37 -14.03 17.29
C ALA A 244 7.70 -14.33 16.54
N ARG A 245 7.76 -15.43 15.79
CA ARG A 245 8.92 -15.76 14.93
C ARG A 245 9.14 -14.72 13.84
N TYR A 246 8.07 -14.24 13.21
CA TYR A 246 8.16 -13.20 12.18
C TYR A 246 8.71 -11.90 12.76
N ILE A 247 8.21 -11.47 13.93
CA ILE A 247 8.71 -10.28 14.64
C ILE A 247 10.21 -10.40 14.94
N ALA A 248 10.67 -11.56 15.42
CA ALA A 248 12.09 -11.80 15.68
C ALA A 248 12.94 -11.68 14.39
N CYS A 249 12.47 -12.27 13.29
CA CYS A 249 13.12 -12.13 11.98
C CYS A 249 13.12 -10.68 11.48
N ALA A 250 12.04 -9.93 11.70
CA ALA A 250 11.96 -8.54 11.28
C ALA A 250 12.98 -7.66 12.00
N ARG A 251 13.24 -7.93 13.29
CA ARG A 251 14.30 -7.26 14.04
C ARG A 251 15.68 -7.54 13.47
N SER A 252 15.99 -8.79 13.12
CA SER A 252 17.28 -9.12 12.52
C SER A 252 17.48 -8.49 11.13
N CYS A 253 16.39 -8.15 10.44
CA CYS A 253 16.41 -7.39 9.20
C CYS A 253 16.61 -5.87 9.40
N GLY A 254 16.61 -5.37 10.64
CA GLY A 254 16.69 -3.94 10.95
C GLY A 254 15.37 -3.18 10.78
N ALA A 255 14.24 -3.87 10.64
CA ALA A 255 12.95 -3.21 10.46
C ALA A 255 12.51 -2.47 11.73
N THR A 256 12.01 -1.25 11.55
CA THR A 256 11.43 -0.45 12.65
C THR A 256 9.93 -0.68 12.80
N GLN A 257 9.32 -1.37 11.84
CA GLN A 257 7.90 -1.70 11.86
C GLN A 257 7.61 -3.02 11.14
N VAL A 258 6.60 -3.73 11.58
CA VAL A 258 6.02 -4.90 10.91
C VAL A 258 4.53 -4.69 10.70
N ILE A 259 4.04 -4.97 9.50
CA ILE A 259 2.63 -4.95 9.16
C ILE A 259 2.17 -6.39 8.88
N PHE A 260 1.27 -6.89 9.71
CA PHE A 260 0.51 -8.10 9.48
C PHE A 260 -0.82 -7.71 8.83
N ARG A 261 -0.90 -7.95 7.52
CA ARG A 261 -2.05 -7.57 6.70
C ARG A 261 -2.89 -8.79 6.35
N GLU A 262 -4.17 -8.69 6.58
CA GLU A 262 -5.14 -9.68 6.14
C GLU A 262 -5.25 -9.73 4.62
N LEU A 263 -5.47 -10.92 4.06
CA LEU A 263 -6.00 -11.03 2.69
C LEU A 263 -7.35 -10.29 2.62
N SER A 264 -7.49 -9.40 1.62
CA SER A 264 -8.66 -8.52 1.52
C SER A 264 -9.97 -9.29 1.41
N GLN A 265 -11.00 -8.77 2.06
CA GLN A 265 -12.37 -9.23 1.87
C GLN A 265 -12.84 -8.73 0.50
N LEU A 266 -13.31 -9.66 -0.34
CA LEU A 266 -13.78 -9.39 -1.69
C LEU A 266 -15.30 -9.51 -1.73
N ASP A 267 -15.93 -8.68 -2.54
CA ASP A 267 -17.36 -8.72 -2.84
C ASP A 267 -17.64 -9.41 -4.19
N ASP A 268 -18.92 -9.55 -4.50
CA ASP A 268 -19.40 -10.19 -5.73
C ASP A 268 -19.14 -9.37 -7.00
N ALA A 269 -18.49 -8.21 -6.88
CA ALA A 269 -18.07 -7.40 -8.03
C ALA A 269 -16.95 -8.08 -8.83
N TYR A 270 -16.22 -9.03 -8.22
CA TYR A 270 -15.09 -9.72 -8.85
C TYR A 270 -15.48 -11.02 -9.56
N ARG A 271 -14.93 -11.21 -10.76
CA ARG A 271 -15.04 -12.45 -11.50
C ARG A 271 -14.28 -13.57 -10.80
N SER A 272 -14.86 -14.76 -10.82
CA SER A 272 -14.16 -15.96 -10.36
C SER A 272 -12.89 -16.21 -11.17
N ASN A 273 -11.76 -16.34 -10.48
CA ASN A 273 -10.47 -16.67 -11.06
C ASN A 273 -9.56 -17.36 -10.02
N GLY A 274 -8.33 -17.70 -10.41
CA GLY A 274 -7.38 -18.36 -9.51
C GLY A 274 -7.02 -17.54 -8.26
N THR A 275 -6.93 -16.21 -8.37
CA THR A 275 -6.60 -15.33 -7.24
C THR A 275 -7.75 -15.20 -6.26
N LEU A 276 -9.00 -15.06 -6.74
CA LEU A 276 -10.17 -15.03 -5.87
C LEU A 276 -10.31 -16.33 -5.07
N ARG A 277 -10.13 -17.48 -5.73
CA ARG A 277 -10.12 -18.80 -5.04
C ARG A 277 -8.99 -18.90 -4.03
N TYR A 278 -7.78 -18.50 -4.40
CA TYR A 278 -6.63 -18.48 -3.49
C TYR A 278 -6.91 -17.66 -2.22
N ILE A 279 -7.46 -16.45 -2.38
CA ILE A 279 -7.82 -15.57 -1.26
C ILE A 279 -8.86 -16.26 -0.36
N GLY A 280 -9.94 -16.80 -0.92
CA GLY A 280 -10.96 -17.51 -0.13
C GLY A 280 -10.41 -18.73 0.62
N GLU A 281 -9.54 -19.50 -0.02
CA GLU A 281 -8.94 -20.71 0.55
C GLU A 281 -7.89 -20.40 1.63
N HIS A 282 -7.16 -19.29 1.54
CA HIS A 282 -6.01 -19.02 2.42
C HIS A 282 -6.24 -17.91 3.45
N ARG A 283 -7.33 -17.14 3.36
CA ARG A 283 -7.61 -16.03 4.28
C ARG A 283 -7.68 -16.49 5.73
N VAL A 284 -6.98 -15.75 6.58
CA VAL A 284 -7.02 -15.84 8.05
C VAL A 284 -7.43 -14.47 8.56
N GLY A 285 -8.44 -14.39 9.43
CA GLY A 285 -8.90 -13.13 10.00
C GLY A 285 -7.86 -12.51 10.93
N VAL A 286 -7.50 -11.26 10.69
CA VAL A 286 -6.50 -10.56 11.53
C VAL A 286 -7.02 -10.33 12.95
N ASP A 287 -8.33 -10.14 13.13
CA ASP A 287 -8.96 -10.06 14.44
C ASP A 287 -8.80 -11.34 15.26
N THR A 288 -8.91 -12.51 14.62
CA THR A 288 -8.71 -13.82 15.23
C THR A 288 -7.26 -14.00 15.65
N LEU A 289 -6.31 -13.68 14.76
CA LEU A 289 -4.88 -13.74 15.07
C LEU A 289 -4.49 -12.80 16.20
N LEU A 290 -5.07 -11.60 16.22
CA LEU A 290 -4.82 -10.63 17.27
C LEU A 290 -5.34 -11.13 18.61
N ALA A 291 -6.54 -11.74 18.64
CA ALA A 291 -7.08 -12.38 19.83
C ALA A 291 -6.16 -13.50 20.35
N GLU A 292 -5.64 -14.35 19.46
CA GLU A 292 -4.68 -15.40 19.82
C GLU A 292 -3.38 -14.82 20.39
N CYS A 293 -2.85 -13.76 19.78
CA CYS A 293 -1.66 -13.06 20.25
C CYS A 293 -1.88 -12.51 21.67
N MET A 294 -3.06 -11.95 21.96
CA MET A 294 -3.41 -11.41 23.28
C MET A 294 -3.41 -12.46 24.40
N GLN A 295 -3.52 -13.75 24.08
CA GLN A 295 -3.44 -14.84 25.05
C GLN A 295 -2.00 -15.29 25.31
N GLN A 296 -1.02 -14.79 24.56
CA GLN A 296 0.37 -15.23 24.69
C GLN A 296 1.12 -14.51 25.81
N PRO A 297 2.06 -15.17 26.51
CA PRO A 297 2.85 -14.53 27.57
C PRO A 297 3.63 -13.29 27.11
N TRP A 298 4.13 -13.32 25.88
CA TRP A 298 4.91 -12.22 25.29
C TRP A 298 4.07 -10.98 24.95
N TRP A 299 2.73 -11.11 24.93
CA TRP A 299 1.83 -10.01 24.60
C TRP A 299 1.95 -8.82 25.55
N SER A 300 2.21 -9.10 26.83
CA SER A 300 2.40 -8.11 27.90
C SER A 300 3.45 -7.03 27.59
N ARG A 301 4.36 -7.30 26.64
CA ARG A 301 5.42 -6.37 26.19
C ARG A 301 4.93 -5.33 25.18
N TRP A 302 3.69 -5.45 24.69
CA TRP A 302 3.12 -4.60 23.65
C TRP A 302 2.09 -3.65 24.23
N GLN A 303 2.21 -2.36 23.88
CA GLN A 303 1.27 -1.32 24.26
C GLN A 303 0.56 -0.77 23.02
N PRO A 304 -0.76 -0.51 23.09
CA PRO A 304 -1.47 0.22 22.04
C PRO A 304 -0.84 1.59 21.78
N ASP A 305 -0.49 1.85 20.51
CA ASP A 305 0.12 3.10 20.03
C ASP A 305 -0.88 3.96 19.24
N GLY A 306 -1.86 3.34 18.60
CA GLY A 306 -2.95 4.05 17.94
C GLY A 306 -3.75 3.17 16.98
N LEU A 307 -4.82 3.74 16.44
CA LEU A 307 -5.71 3.08 15.50
C LEU A 307 -5.95 3.97 14.27
N THR A 308 -6.04 3.38 13.08
CA THR A 308 -6.50 4.07 11.86
C THR A 308 -7.74 3.38 11.29
N GLU A 309 -8.74 4.13 10.82
CA GLU A 309 -9.95 3.59 10.20
C GLU A 309 -10.56 4.51 9.13
N GLY A 310 -11.61 4.07 8.44
CA GLY A 310 -12.56 4.96 7.77
C GLY A 310 -12.48 5.03 6.23
N TYR A 311 -11.50 4.40 5.59
CA TYR A 311 -11.54 4.20 4.12
C TYR A 311 -12.15 2.83 3.79
N TYR A 312 -11.33 1.87 3.41
CA TYR A 312 -11.73 0.47 3.21
C TYR A 312 -10.95 -0.47 4.13
N PHE A 313 -10.20 0.08 5.08
CA PHE A 313 -9.35 -0.68 5.97
C PHE A 313 -9.38 -0.07 7.37
N TRP A 314 -9.00 -0.89 8.34
CA TRP A 314 -8.62 -0.45 9.67
C TRP A 314 -7.28 -1.06 10.04
N ASN A 315 -6.52 -0.38 10.89
CA ASN A 315 -5.34 -0.96 11.50
C ASN A 315 -5.18 -0.56 12.97
N VAL A 316 -4.63 -1.48 13.75
CA VAL A 316 -4.22 -1.26 15.13
C VAL A 316 -2.70 -1.30 15.18
N ARG A 317 -2.11 -0.27 15.77
CA ARG A 317 -0.67 -0.16 15.99
C ARG A 317 -0.35 -0.44 17.44
N LEU A 318 0.66 -1.26 17.64
CA LEU A 318 1.23 -1.64 18.92
C LEU A 318 2.70 -1.29 18.91
N ARG A 319 3.26 -0.95 20.05
CA ARG A 319 4.68 -0.66 20.21
C ARG A 319 5.23 -1.41 21.41
N ASP A 320 6.45 -1.91 21.29
CA ASP A 320 7.17 -2.49 22.43
C ASP A 320 8.15 -1.48 23.05
N GLU A 321 8.75 -1.87 24.18
CA GLU A 321 9.73 -1.04 24.90
C GLU A 321 10.97 -0.71 24.05
N ALA A 322 11.38 -1.61 23.16
CA ALA A 322 12.50 -1.36 22.24
C ALA A 322 12.12 -0.48 21.04
N GLY A 323 10.87 -0.01 20.96
CA GLY A 323 10.38 0.94 19.96
C GLY A 323 9.95 0.32 18.61
N LEU A 324 9.98 -1.00 18.45
CA LEU A 324 9.44 -1.67 17.27
C LEU A 324 7.93 -1.49 17.25
N GLN A 325 7.38 -1.09 16.09
CA GLN A 325 5.95 -0.99 15.89
C GLN A 325 5.41 -2.25 15.17
N VAL A 326 4.35 -2.86 15.69
CA VAL A 326 3.61 -3.93 15.03
C VAL A 326 2.22 -3.41 14.67
N VAL A 327 1.80 -3.68 13.44
CA VAL A 327 0.51 -3.25 12.91
C VAL A 327 -0.27 -4.47 12.47
N PHE A 328 -1.52 -4.55 12.92
CA PHE A 328 -2.50 -5.51 12.44
C PHE A 328 -3.50 -4.76 11.58
N GLU A 329 -3.69 -5.19 10.34
CA GLU A 329 -4.50 -4.48 9.34
C GLU A 329 -5.46 -5.42 8.60
N SER A 330 -6.71 -5.00 8.44
CA SER A 330 -7.71 -5.67 7.63
C SER A 330 -8.27 -4.70 6.59
N ALA A 331 -8.58 -5.21 5.40
CA ALA A 331 -9.10 -4.46 4.27
C ALA A 331 -10.35 -5.13 3.68
N ASP A 332 -11.32 -4.32 3.27
CA ASP A 332 -12.62 -4.72 2.74
C ASP A 332 -12.91 -3.97 1.42
N TYR A 333 -12.86 -4.69 0.30
CA TYR A 333 -13.06 -4.09 -1.01
C TYR A 333 -14.53 -3.72 -1.27
N ALA A 334 -15.50 -4.30 -0.57
CA ALA A 334 -16.89 -3.87 -0.65
C ALA A 334 -17.03 -2.42 -0.13
N ALA A 335 -16.42 -2.15 1.02
CA ALA A 335 -16.34 -0.79 1.57
C ALA A 335 -15.60 0.16 0.63
N MET A 336 -14.54 -0.30 -0.05
CA MET A 336 -13.85 0.50 -1.07
C MET A 336 -14.78 0.88 -2.22
N HIS A 337 -15.51 -0.07 -2.79
CA HIS A 337 -16.43 0.17 -3.90
C HIS A 337 -17.57 1.10 -3.49
N ALA A 338 -18.16 0.90 -2.31
CA ALA A 338 -19.20 1.77 -1.78
C ALA A 338 -18.72 3.22 -1.62
N ARG A 339 -17.46 3.42 -1.20
CA ARG A 339 -16.85 4.75 -1.13
C ARG A 339 -16.61 5.34 -2.51
N HIS A 340 -16.06 4.59 -3.45
CA HIS A 340 -15.84 5.09 -4.82
C HIS A 340 -17.14 5.46 -5.54
N ALA A 341 -18.25 4.76 -5.24
CA ALA A 341 -19.56 5.06 -5.78
C ALA A 341 -20.14 6.42 -5.34
N THR A 342 -19.57 7.09 -4.33
CA THR A 342 -20.03 8.44 -3.94
C THR A 342 -19.62 9.52 -4.93
N GLY A 343 -18.65 9.23 -5.81
CA GLY A 343 -18.06 10.21 -6.74
C GLY A 343 -17.02 11.14 -6.10
N ASP A 344 -16.75 11.00 -4.80
CA ASP A 344 -15.67 11.72 -4.12
C ASP A 344 -14.29 11.07 -4.39
N LEU A 345 -13.23 11.88 -4.34
CA LEU A 345 -11.87 11.41 -4.58
C LEU A 345 -11.22 10.97 -3.27
N TYR A 346 -10.96 9.66 -3.13
CA TYR A 346 -10.25 9.08 -1.98
C TYR A 346 -8.82 8.63 -2.33
N LYS A 347 -8.54 8.47 -3.62
CA LYS A 347 -7.23 8.09 -4.16
C LYS A 347 -7.11 8.58 -5.59
N LEU A 348 -5.87 8.75 -6.04
CA LEU A 348 -5.50 9.12 -7.40
C LEU A 348 -4.51 8.08 -7.91
N VAL A 349 -4.73 7.60 -9.12
CA VAL A 349 -3.83 6.66 -9.80
C VAL A 349 -3.51 7.20 -11.18
N PHE A 350 -2.22 7.34 -11.46
CA PHE A 350 -1.72 7.70 -12.77
C PHE A 350 -1.22 6.45 -13.49
N PHE A 351 -1.85 6.14 -14.61
CA PHE A 351 -1.60 4.91 -15.34
C PHE A 351 -0.61 5.11 -16.50
N ALA A 352 -0.03 4.01 -16.97
CA ALA A 352 0.95 4.02 -18.05
C ALA A 352 0.41 4.52 -19.40
N ASN A 353 -0.91 4.56 -19.60
CA ASN A 353 -1.53 5.18 -20.76
C ASN A 353 -1.67 6.71 -20.64
N GLY A 354 -1.11 7.33 -19.60
CA GLY A 354 -1.14 8.77 -19.38
C GLY A 354 -2.41 9.27 -18.68
N ARG A 355 -3.34 8.40 -18.31
CA ARG A 355 -4.58 8.79 -17.63
C ARG A 355 -4.39 8.95 -16.13
N LEU A 356 -5.02 9.99 -15.57
CA LEU A 356 -5.21 10.18 -14.13
C LEU A 356 -6.64 9.76 -13.76
N CYS A 357 -6.78 8.79 -12.86
CA CYS A 357 -8.06 8.24 -12.44
C CYS A 357 -8.28 8.34 -10.92
N ALA A 358 -9.55 8.30 -10.48
CA ALA A 358 -9.95 8.27 -9.07
C ALA A 358 -9.92 6.86 -8.43
N GLY A 359 -9.41 5.86 -9.14
CA GLY A 359 -9.49 4.45 -8.76
C GLY A 359 -8.45 3.59 -9.44
N TRP A 360 -8.53 2.27 -9.22
CA TRP A 360 -7.58 1.28 -9.74
C TRP A 360 -7.91 0.76 -11.15
N ASN A 361 -8.94 1.30 -11.80
CA ASN A 361 -9.32 0.94 -13.16
C ASN A 361 -8.90 2.06 -14.14
N PRO A 362 -8.06 1.80 -15.14
CA PRO A 362 -7.57 2.82 -16.07
C PRO A 362 -8.62 3.31 -17.08
N ASP A 363 -9.77 2.64 -17.16
CA ASP A 363 -10.87 2.97 -18.06
C ASP A 363 -12.12 3.49 -17.30
N ALA A 364 -12.07 3.54 -15.96
CA ALA A 364 -13.13 4.10 -15.13
C ALA A 364 -12.62 5.30 -14.32
N ASP A 365 -13.55 6.18 -13.95
CA ASP A 365 -13.29 7.35 -13.11
C ASP A 365 -12.11 8.21 -13.59
N VAL A 366 -12.00 8.38 -14.92
CA VAL A 366 -10.96 9.20 -15.56
C VAL A 366 -11.21 10.66 -15.21
N LEU A 367 -10.22 11.26 -14.54
CA LEU A 367 -10.22 12.66 -14.11
C LEU A 367 -9.55 13.55 -15.16
N TRP A 368 -8.49 13.03 -15.78
CA TRP A 368 -7.74 13.71 -16.81
C TRP A 368 -7.08 12.70 -17.75
N GLU A 369 -6.98 13.10 -19.02
CA GLU A 369 -6.20 12.41 -20.05
C GLU A 369 -5.52 13.46 -20.95
N PRO A 370 -4.36 13.14 -21.54
CA PRO A 370 -3.66 14.04 -22.44
C PRO A 370 -4.52 14.34 -23.68
N ALA A 371 -4.44 15.58 -24.19
CA ALA A 371 -5.21 16.03 -25.36
C ALA A 371 -4.83 15.27 -26.67
N ASP A 372 -3.61 14.73 -26.72
CA ASP A 372 -3.10 13.92 -27.82
C ASP A 372 -2.85 12.49 -27.33
N GLY A 373 -3.84 11.62 -27.52
CA GLY A 373 -3.80 10.18 -27.24
C GLY A 373 -3.80 9.35 -28.52
#